data_AF-A0A6P0NGQ6-F1
#
_entry.id   AF-A0A6P0NGQ6-F1
#
_cell.length_a   1.000
_cell.length_b   1.000
_cell.length_c   1.000
_cell.angle_alpha   90.00
_cell.angle_beta   90.00
_cell.angle_gamma   90.00
#
_symmetry.space_group_name_H-M   'P 1'
#
loop_
_entity.id
_entity.type
_entity.pdbx_description
1 polymer ?
#
loop_
_entity_poly.entity_id
_entity_poly.type
_entity_poly.pdbx_seq_one_letter_code
_entity_poly.pdbx_strand_id
1 'polypeptide(L)'
;MPWVTGLNTTRQRHKLDGLTHRIQDTSGPLIALGDFNASDRHVHYRILSKLLQDAFRDGGFGFGLTYPAIPKVGPLPFTPIFRLDYIWHQDQFTTQKAWTGTAGTADHYFLIADLKWH
;
A
#
# COMPACT_ATOMS: atom_id res chain seq x y z
N MET A 1 -12.49 -32.47 -6.84
CA MET A 1 -11.76 -31.18 -6.76
C MET A 1 -12.62 -30.20 -6.01
N PRO A 2 -12.35 -29.88 -4.73
CA PRO A 2 -13.12 -28.86 -4.04
C PRO A 2 -12.75 -27.49 -4.62
N TRP A 3 -13.76 -26.77 -5.11
CA TRP A 3 -13.62 -25.37 -5.49
C TRP A 3 -13.48 -24.54 -4.22
N VAL A 4 -12.49 -23.65 -4.17
CA VAL A 4 -12.36 -22.69 -3.06
C VAL A 4 -13.55 -21.72 -3.17
N THR A 5 -14.52 -21.83 -2.26
CA THR A 5 -15.75 -21.03 -2.25
C THR A 5 -15.62 -19.69 -1.51
N GLY A 6 -14.42 -19.37 -1.02
CA GLY A 6 -14.13 -18.07 -0.42
C GLY A 6 -12.74 -18.00 0.19
N LEU A 7 -12.14 -16.81 0.15
CA LEU A 7 -10.97 -16.48 0.95
C LEU A 7 -11.45 -16.11 2.37
N ASN A 8 -10.86 -16.72 3.40
CA ASN A 8 -11.13 -16.34 4.79
C ASN A 8 -10.44 -15.00 5.10
N THR A 9 -11.19 -13.90 5.00
CA THR A 9 -10.70 -12.53 5.21
C THR A 9 -10.94 -12.02 6.63
N THR A 10 -11.49 -12.83 7.54
CA THR A 10 -11.87 -12.42 8.92
C THR A 10 -10.71 -11.77 9.67
N ARG A 11 -9.51 -12.34 9.58
CA ARG A 11 -8.31 -11.76 10.21
C ARG A 11 -7.89 -10.42 9.59
N GLN A 12 -7.98 -10.28 8.27
CA GLN A 12 -7.68 -9.01 7.59
C GLN A 12 -8.70 -7.93 7.96
N ARG A 13 -9.98 -8.30 8.12
CA ARG A 13 -11.03 -7.38 8.54
C ARG A 13 -10.83 -6.87 9.97
N HIS A 14 -10.56 -7.75 10.93
CA HIS A 14 -10.26 -7.31 12.30
C HIS A 14 -9.03 -6.39 12.38
N LYS A 15 -7.99 -6.66 11.59
CA LYS A 15 -6.82 -5.78 11.49
C LYS A 15 -7.18 -4.41 10.91
N LEU A 16 -8.02 -4.38 9.88
CA LEU A 16 -8.50 -3.12 9.28
C LEU A 16 -9.32 -2.31 10.28
N ASP A 17 -10.24 -2.94 11.01
CA ASP A 17 -11.09 -2.27 11.97
C ASP A 17 -10.23 -1.63 13.09
N GLY A 18 -9.28 -2.40 13.63
CA GLY A 18 -8.34 -1.90 14.62
C GLY A 18 -7.43 -0.77 14.10
N LEU A 19 -6.98 -0.86 12.84
CA LEU A 19 -6.21 0.21 12.22
C LEU A 19 -7.06 1.48 12.02
N THR A 20 -8.29 1.33 11.54
CA THR A 20 -9.23 2.44 11.32
C THR A 20 -9.52 3.18 12.62
N HIS A 21 -9.76 2.45 13.70
CA HIS A 21 -9.98 3.05 15.01
C HIS A 21 -8.76 3.86 15.47
N ARG A 22 -7.55 3.29 15.34
CA ARG A 22 -6.31 4.02 15.67
C ARG A 22 -6.09 5.27 14.80
N ILE A 23 -6.43 5.22 13.52
CA ILE A 23 -6.36 6.38 12.62
C ILE A 23 -7.31 7.48 13.12
N GLN A 24 -8.53 7.13 13.51
CA GLN A 24 -9.54 8.08 13.96
C GLN A 24 -9.25 8.66 15.34
N ASP A 25 -8.64 7.89 16.23
CA ASP A 25 -8.29 8.32 17.59
C ASP A 25 -6.97 9.11 17.65
N THR A 26 -6.18 9.10 16.57
CA THR A 26 -4.93 9.85 16.53
C THR A 26 -5.20 11.33 16.33
N SER A 27 -4.78 12.14 17.30
CA SER A 27 -4.75 13.60 17.19
C SER A 27 -3.41 14.08 16.64
N GLY A 28 -3.45 15.09 15.78
CA GLY A 28 -2.26 15.64 15.13
C GLY A 28 -1.87 14.93 13.83
N PRO A 29 -0.73 15.31 13.22
CA PRO A 29 -0.30 14.79 11.93
C PRO A 29 -0.04 13.28 11.98
N LEU A 30 -0.61 12.54 11.02
CA LEU A 30 -0.50 11.08 10.94
C LEU A 30 0.04 10.64 9.57
N ILE A 31 1.00 9.71 9.63
CA ILE A 31 1.46 8.90 8.50
C ILE A 31 1.25 7.43 8.87
N ALA A 32 0.66 6.63 7.98
CA ALA A 32 0.52 5.19 8.12
C ALA A 32 1.13 4.50 6.89
N LEU A 33 2.10 3.61 7.10
CA LEU A 33 2.83 2.98 5.99
C LEU A 33 3.14 1.50 6.25
N GLY A 34 3.28 0.72 5.17
CA GLY A 34 3.66 -0.69 5.20
C GLY A 34 2.96 -1.53 4.15
N ASP A 35 3.06 -2.86 4.27
CA ASP A 35 2.31 -3.84 3.48
C ASP A 35 0.89 -4.01 4.05
N PHE A 36 -0.12 -3.61 3.26
CA PHE A 36 -1.52 -3.75 3.61
C PHE A 36 -2.13 -5.05 3.09
N ASN A 37 -1.37 -5.80 2.27
CA ASN A 37 -1.77 -7.04 1.63
C ASN A 37 -3.11 -6.90 0.87
N ALA A 38 -3.34 -5.71 0.32
CA ALA A 38 -4.58 -5.32 -0.33
C ALA A 38 -4.28 -4.43 -1.53
N SER A 39 -4.72 -4.85 -2.72
CA SER A 39 -4.64 -3.97 -3.89
C SER A 39 -5.69 -2.85 -3.82
N ASP A 40 -5.56 -1.88 -4.71
CA ASP A 40 -6.48 -0.75 -4.84
C ASP A 40 -7.92 -1.12 -5.22
N ARG A 41 -8.15 -2.38 -5.60
CA ARG A 41 -9.48 -2.96 -5.87
C ARG A 41 -10.16 -3.55 -4.64
N HIS A 42 -9.44 -3.68 -3.52
CA HIS A 42 -9.97 -4.31 -2.31
C HIS A 42 -10.72 -3.31 -1.43
N VAL A 43 -11.64 -3.82 -0.61
CA VAL A 43 -12.44 -2.99 0.33
C VAL A 43 -11.57 -2.25 1.35
N HIS A 44 -10.46 -2.85 1.76
CA HIS A 44 -9.47 -2.26 2.67
C HIS A 44 -8.96 -0.91 2.14
N TYR A 45 -8.56 -0.89 0.87
CA TYR A 45 -8.11 0.33 0.20
C TYR A 45 -9.22 1.39 0.20
N ARG A 46 -10.43 1.02 -0.20
CA ARG A 46 -11.57 1.94 -0.27
C ARG A 46 -11.96 2.56 1.07
N ILE A 47 -11.70 1.88 2.18
CA ILE A 47 -11.96 2.39 3.53
C ILE A 47 -10.87 3.38 3.92
N LEU A 48 -9.59 3.00 3.75
CA LEU A 48 -8.45 3.86 4.09
C LEU A 48 -8.42 5.13 3.23
N SER A 49 -8.74 5.03 1.94
CA SER A 49 -8.78 6.18 1.02
C SER A 49 -9.89 7.18 1.31
N LYS A 50 -10.80 6.89 2.25
CA LYS A 50 -11.78 7.86 2.76
C LYS A 50 -11.28 8.62 3.99
N LEU A 51 -10.22 8.13 4.61
CA LEU A 51 -9.69 8.65 5.87
C LEU A 51 -8.31 9.30 5.68
N LEU A 52 -7.55 8.85 4.68
CA LEU A 52 -6.18 9.25 4.43
C LEU A 52 -5.93 9.41 2.92
N GLN A 53 -4.92 10.20 2.59
CA GLN A 53 -4.41 10.42 1.24
C GLN A 53 -3.34 9.38 0.90
N ASP A 54 -3.33 8.89 -0.35
CA ASP A 54 -2.42 7.87 -0.87
C ASP A 54 -1.25 8.56 -1.57
N ALA A 55 -0.08 8.59 -0.93
CA ALA A 55 1.07 9.32 -1.44
C ALA A 55 1.48 8.89 -2.86
N PHE A 56 1.34 7.61 -3.21
CA PHE A 56 1.68 7.17 -4.56
C PHE A 56 0.69 7.70 -5.60
N ARG A 57 -0.60 7.82 -5.25
CA ARG A 57 -1.57 8.42 -6.16
C ARG A 57 -1.35 9.91 -6.34
N ASP A 58 -0.90 10.59 -5.30
CA ASP A 58 -0.79 12.06 -5.32
C ASP A 58 0.51 12.55 -5.96
N GLY A 59 1.64 11.86 -5.75
CA GLY A 59 2.95 12.27 -6.27
C GLY A 59 3.70 11.20 -7.05
N GLY A 60 3.08 10.06 -7.36
CA GLY A 60 3.69 8.97 -8.12
C GLY A 60 3.35 9.01 -9.62
N PHE A 61 4.07 8.18 -10.39
CA PHE A 61 3.80 7.97 -11.81
C PHE A 61 3.63 6.48 -12.13
N GLY A 62 2.65 6.15 -12.96
CA GLY A 62 2.32 4.77 -13.33
C GLY A 62 1.47 4.08 -12.26
N PHE A 63 1.61 2.74 -12.16
CA PHE A 63 0.72 1.92 -11.33
C PHE A 63 1.22 1.68 -9.89
N GLY A 64 2.47 2.00 -9.58
CA GLY A 64 3.03 1.84 -8.22
C GLY A 64 3.07 0.40 -7.73
N LEU A 65 3.30 -0.54 -8.63
CA LEU A 65 3.27 -1.97 -8.32
C LEU A 65 4.50 -2.33 -7.47
N THR A 66 4.28 -3.12 -6.42
CA THR A 66 5.30 -3.48 -5.43
C THR A 66 5.52 -4.98 -5.27
N TYR A 67 4.56 -5.83 -5.65
CA TYR A 67 4.68 -7.28 -5.49
C TYR A 67 4.20 -8.05 -6.74
N PRO A 68 4.78 -9.23 -7.05
CA PRO A 68 6.02 -9.77 -6.49
C PRO A 68 7.25 -9.15 -7.15
N ALA A 69 8.30 -8.98 -6.35
CA ALA A 69 9.65 -8.75 -6.81
C ALA A 69 10.30 -10.12 -7.07
N ILE A 70 9.98 -10.73 -8.21
CA ILE A 70 10.63 -12.00 -8.58
C ILE A 70 12.05 -11.66 -9.07
N PRO A 71 13.11 -12.32 -8.55
CA PRO A 71 14.42 -12.24 -9.19
C PRO A 71 14.28 -12.64 -10.66
N LYS A 72 15.07 -12.04 -11.57
CA LYS A 72 15.00 -12.35 -13.01
C LYS A 72 15.12 -13.87 -13.24
N VAL A 73 14.01 -14.57 -13.44
CA VAL A 73 14.01 -15.98 -13.86
C VAL A 73 13.92 -15.96 -15.38
N GLY A 74 15.07 -16.11 -16.04
CA GLY A 74 15.17 -16.09 -17.50
C GLY A 74 15.30 -14.69 -18.12
N PRO A 75 15.14 -14.56 -19.46
CA PRO A 75 15.44 -13.32 -20.18
C PRO A 75 14.41 -12.21 -19.98
N LEU A 76 13.25 -12.51 -19.38
CA LEU A 76 12.18 -11.55 -19.17
C LEU A 76 12.16 -11.10 -17.70
N PRO A 77 12.31 -9.79 -17.40
CA PRO A 77 12.14 -9.30 -16.05
C PRO A 77 10.67 -9.49 -15.66
N PHE A 78 10.40 -10.22 -14.57
CA PHE A 78 9.07 -10.23 -13.97
C PHE A 78 8.85 -8.86 -13.32
N THR A 79 7.98 -8.06 -13.92
CA THR A 79 7.55 -6.78 -13.36
C THR A 79 6.50 -7.02 -12.29
N PRO A 80 6.47 -6.25 -11.19
CA PRO A 80 5.44 -6.40 -10.17
C PRO A 80 4.05 -6.21 -10.79
N ILE A 81 3.05 -6.90 -10.23
CA ILE A 81 1.67 -6.90 -10.77
C ILE A 81 0.63 -6.40 -9.76
N PHE A 82 0.99 -6.31 -8.48
CA PHE A 82 0.15 -5.84 -7.40
C PHE A 82 0.81 -4.66 -6.69
N ARG A 83 0.02 -3.64 -6.34
CA ARG A 83 0.39 -2.62 -5.36
C ARG A 83 -0.17 -3.04 -4.00
N LEU A 84 0.70 -3.52 -3.12
CA LEU A 84 0.32 -4.00 -1.78
C LEU A 84 0.85 -3.10 -0.66
N ASP A 85 1.91 -2.35 -0.95
CA ASP A 85 2.55 -1.41 -0.04
C ASP A 85 2.06 0.00 -0.28
N TYR A 86 1.81 0.73 0.81
CA TYR A 86 1.26 2.08 0.77
C TYR A 86 1.96 2.99 1.77
N ILE A 87 2.01 4.28 1.43
CA ILE A 87 2.29 5.38 2.34
C ILE A 87 1.04 6.26 2.34
N TRP A 88 0.35 6.29 3.48
CA TRP A 88 -0.84 7.09 3.71
C TRP A 88 -0.51 8.27 4.60
N HIS A 89 -1.13 9.42 4.38
CA HIS A 89 -0.99 10.58 5.24
C HIS A 89 -2.29 11.36 5.39
N GLN A 90 -2.39 12.17 6.44
CA GLN A 90 -3.47 13.16 6.61
C GLN A 90 -3.14 14.49 5.89
N ASP A 91 -4.10 15.41 5.92
CA ASP A 91 -4.10 16.68 5.20
C ASP A 91 -2.96 17.63 5.58
N GLN A 92 -2.37 17.48 6.76
CA GLN A 92 -1.20 18.26 7.19
C GLN A 92 0.05 17.94 6.36
N PHE A 93 0.02 16.90 5.53
CA PHE A 93 1.10 16.57 4.61
C PHE A 93 0.66 16.74 3.15
N THR A 94 1.58 17.20 2.32
CA THR A 94 1.44 17.18 0.86
C THR A 94 2.50 16.28 0.29
N THR A 95 2.11 15.32 -0.57
CA THR A 95 3.09 14.52 -1.30
C THR A 95 3.74 15.35 -2.40
N GLN A 96 5.06 15.44 -2.39
CA GLN A 96 5.86 16.09 -3.44
C GLN A 96 6.23 15.10 -4.54
N LYS A 97 6.56 13.86 -4.14
CA LYS A 97 6.99 12.80 -5.05
C LYS A 97 6.79 11.45 -4.38
N ALA A 98 6.45 10.42 -5.16
CA ALA A 98 6.46 9.04 -4.72
C ALA A 98 6.98 8.12 -5.82
N TRP A 99 7.72 7.07 -5.46
CA TRP A 99 8.25 6.10 -6.42
C TRP A 99 8.51 4.74 -5.79
N THR A 100 8.53 3.72 -6.65
CA THR A 100 8.91 2.36 -6.27
C THR A 100 10.26 1.98 -6.87
N GLY A 101 10.93 0.99 -6.27
CA GLY A 101 12.19 0.46 -6.77
C GLY A 101 12.61 -0.83 -6.09
N THR A 102 13.68 -1.44 -6.54
CA THR A 102 14.18 -2.71 -6.00
C THR A 102 15.29 -2.50 -4.97
N ALA A 103 15.27 -3.25 -3.87
CA ALA A 103 16.36 -3.31 -2.91
C ALA A 103 16.70 -4.76 -2.54
N GLY A 104 17.89 -5.20 -2.93
CA GLY A 104 18.43 -6.52 -2.58
C GLY A 104 17.55 -7.67 -3.06
N THR A 105 17.28 -8.61 -2.16
CA THR A 105 16.54 -9.86 -2.42
C THR A 105 15.12 -9.85 -1.83
N ALA A 106 14.58 -8.68 -1.49
CA ALA A 106 13.20 -8.58 -1.02
C ALA A 106 12.24 -9.03 -2.12
N ASP A 107 11.17 -9.71 -1.75
CA ASP A 107 10.06 -10.12 -2.62
C ASP A 107 9.05 -8.98 -2.85
N HIS A 108 9.29 -7.80 -2.26
CA HIS A 108 8.60 -6.55 -2.53
C HIS A 108 9.58 -5.48 -3.06
N TYR A 109 9.11 -4.63 -3.97
CA TYR A 109 9.75 -3.36 -4.28
C TYR A 109 9.49 -2.41 -3.11
N PHE A 110 10.47 -1.57 -2.76
CA PHE A 110 10.25 -0.50 -1.80
C PHE A 110 9.30 0.55 -2.38
N LEU A 111 8.62 1.27 -1.50
CA LEU A 111 7.86 2.48 -1.80
C LEU A 111 8.44 3.64 -0.98
N ILE A 112 8.79 4.74 -1.64
CA ILE A 112 9.29 5.97 -1.01
C ILE A 112 8.36 7.13 -1.38
N ALA A 113 8.14 8.05 -0.45
CA ALA A 113 7.47 9.31 -0.70
C ALA A 113 8.18 10.48 0.00
N ASP A 114 8.35 11.58 -0.72
CA ASP A 114 8.77 12.86 -0.18
C ASP A 114 7.52 13.63 0.27
N LEU A 115 7.39 13.86 1.58
CA LEU A 115 6.24 14.54 2.19
C LEU A 115 6.65 15.90 2.75
N LYS A 116 5.84 16.92 2.47
CA LYS A 116 5.98 18.25 3.07
C LYS A 116 4.90 18.46 4.13
N TRP A 117 5.31 18.65 5.38
CA TRP A 117 4.41 19.05 6.48
C TRP A 117 4.16 20.56 6.42
N HIS A 118 2.90 20.96 6.63
CA HIS A 118 2.46 22.34 6.79
C HIS A 118 1.51 22.51 8.00
#